data_AF-A0A0Q3LSR9-F1
#
_entry.id   AF-A0A0Q3LSR9-F1
#
_cell.length_a   1.000
_cell.length_b   1.000
_cell.length_c   1.000
_cell.angle_alpha   90.00
_cell.angle_beta   90.00
_cell.angle_gamma   90.00
#
_symmetry.space_group_name_H-M   'P 1'
#
loop_
_entity.id
_entity.type
_entity.pdbx_description
1 polymer ?
#
loop_
_entity_poly.entity_id
_entity_poly.type
_entity_poly.pdbx_seq_one_letter_code
_entity_poly.pdbx_strand_id
1 'polypeptide(L)'
;MPLPPPEQDWAEDLPLDALLCILHKLGTVELLIGGAAGVCRSWRRAAREEPELWRRIDMRDPSVPYFSPRVSLGIMVRQALRLSAGQCEVFSGGAGLDDDILLYLAEREDLSATSLKSLHLIRSYGLSKEVFAKAINKFPLLEELELSACYYDADLIELVARVCPRLKHFTYVDTRCHCHYPTSNDRVAFAIATMHELHSLHLFGDTLSNKGLAAILDNCPYMEYLNVPYCQNIKMDDVNLVEKCAGIYMDDYDYFLFLRPSFSDDDDDFSFILHSDFWDDYVFNSGDDVDDLELEEAERVLDNKSMRRYLS
;
A
#
# COMPACT_ATOMS: atom_id res chain seq x y z
N MET A 1 -46.14 26.66 26.25
CA MET A 1 -45.42 25.82 25.26
C MET A 1 -44.42 24.97 26.03
N PRO A 2 -44.28 23.67 25.73
CA PRO A 2 -43.15 22.89 26.23
C PRO A 2 -41.86 23.50 25.64
N LEU A 3 -40.80 23.58 26.44
CA LEU A 3 -39.48 23.93 25.94
C LEU A 3 -39.07 22.92 24.85
N PRO A 4 -38.48 23.35 23.73
CA PRO A 4 -37.91 22.42 22.78
C PRO A 4 -36.92 21.50 23.52
N PRO A 5 -36.84 20.21 23.17
CA PRO A 5 -35.81 19.34 23.73
C PRO A 5 -34.45 20.02 23.51
N PRO A 6 -33.53 19.94 24.49
CA PRO A 6 -32.22 20.56 24.35
C PRO A 6 -31.61 20.09 23.03
N GLU A 7 -31.18 21.04 22.19
CA GLU A 7 -30.44 20.72 20.98
C GLU A 7 -29.21 19.93 21.40
N GLN A 8 -29.16 18.66 20.99
CA GLN A 8 -28.06 17.78 21.33
C GLN A 8 -26.82 18.29 20.60
N ASP A 9 -25.83 18.76 21.37
CA ASP A 9 -24.62 19.32 20.80
C ASP A 9 -23.67 18.18 20.42
N TRP A 10 -23.75 17.74 19.17
CA TRP A 10 -22.87 16.71 18.61
C TRP A 10 -21.38 17.09 18.65
N ALA A 11 -21.03 18.35 18.92
CA ALA A 11 -19.65 18.81 19.03
C ALA A 11 -19.05 18.59 20.43
N GLU A 12 -19.84 18.68 21.51
CA GLU A 12 -19.33 18.57 22.90
C GLU A 12 -19.97 17.43 23.72
N ASP A 13 -21.17 16.96 23.38
CA ASP A 13 -21.91 15.95 24.16
C ASP A 13 -21.68 14.50 23.68
N LEU A 14 -20.90 14.29 22.61
CA LEU A 14 -20.63 12.94 22.12
C LEU A 14 -19.54 12.26 22.98
N PRO A 15 -19.81 11.07 23.57
CA PRO A 15 -18.78 10.32 24.29
C PRO A 15 -17.59 9.97 23.39
N LEU A 16 -16.39 9.95 23.96
CA LEU A 16 -15.16 9.65 23.22
C LEU A 16 -15.25 8.31 22.46
N ASP A 17 -15.81 7.26 23.08
CA ASP A 17 -15.96 5.95 22.44
C ASP A 17 -16.83 6.00 21.17
N ALA A 18 -17.92 6.78 21.19
CA ALA A 18 -18.80 6.95 20.05
C ALA A 18 -18.13 7.77 18.94
N LEU A 19 -17.34 8.78 19.33
CA LEU A 19 -16.52 9.57 18.42
C LEU A 19 -15.45 8.71 17.74
N LEU A 20 -14.73 7.89 18.49
CA LEU A 20 -13.71 6.98 17.98
C LEU A 20 -14.30 5.97 16.98
N CYS A 21 -15.50 5.43 17.27
CA CYS A 21 -16.21 4.57 16.33
C CYS A 21 -16.51 5.24 14.98
N ILE A 22 -16.73 6.56 14.98
CA ILE A 22 -16.94 7.34 13.74
C ILE A 22 -15.59 7.58 13.06
N LEU A 23 -14.59 8.05 13.81
CA LEU A 23 -13.26 8.37 13.28
C LEU A 23 -12.56 7.15 12.66
N HIS A 24 -12.77 5.95 13.22
CA HIS A 24 -12.24 4.70 12.65
C HIS A 24 -12.79 4.36 11.26
N LYS A 25 -13.89 4.98 10.83
CA LYS A 25 -14.45 4.79 9.49
C LYS A 25 -13.89 5.77 8.46
N LEU A 26 -13.07 6.72 8.90
CA LEU A 26 -12.51 7.76 8.04
C LEU A 26 -11.13 7.35 7.53
N GLY A 27 -10.81 7.75 6.30
CA GLY A 27 -9.47 7.58 5.73
C GLY A 27 -8.44 8.51 6.39
N THR A 28 -7.17 8.18 6.24
CA THR A 28 -6.05 8.93 6.86
C THR A 28 -6.03 10.40 6.46
N VAL A 29 -6.32 10.72 5.19
CA VAL A 29 -6.39 12.10 4.70
C VAL A 29 -7.53 12.89 5.39
N GLU A 30 -8.70 12.26 5.55
CA GLU A 30 -9.86 12.88 6.19
C GLU A 30 -9.61 13.12 7.69
N LEU A 31 -8.87 12.22 8.35
CA LEU A 31 -8.45 12.40 9.74
C LEU A 31 -7.41 13.52 9.92
N LEU A 32 -6.49 13.68 8.97
CA LEU A 32 -5.44 14.70 9.04
C LEU A 32 -5.95 16.12 8.75
N ILE A 33 -6.60 16.27 7.58
CA ILE A 33 -6.92 17.58 6.97
C ILE A 33 -8.35 17.67 6.47
N GLY A 34 -9.15 16.64 6.72
CA GLY A 34 -10.54 16.58 6.27
C GLY A 34 -11.52 17.35 7.15
N GLY A 35 -12.80 17.17 6.82
CA GLY A 35 -13.92 17.72 7.55
C GLY A 35 -13.91 17.33 9.03
N ALA A 36 -13.53 16.09 9.36
CA ALA A 36 -13.45 15.59 10.73
C ALA A 36 -12.49 16.39 11.64
N ALA A 37 -11.32 16.77 11.11
CA ALA A 37 -10.37 17.64 11.81
C ALA A 37 -10.85 19.12 11.87
N GLY A 38 -11.82 19.47 11.01
CA GLY A 38 -12.45 20.79 10.89
C GLY A 38 -13.69 21.01 11.77
N VAL A 39 -14.39 19.96 12.22
CA VAL A 39 -15.70 20.06 12.90
C VAL A 39 -15.65 20.90 14.17
N CYS A 40 -14.92 20.45 15.19
CA CYS A 40 -14.82 21.12 16.48
C CYS A 40 -13.51 20.75 17.21
N ARG A 41 -13.27 21.35 18.38
CA ARG A 41 -12.07 21.08 19.19
C ARG A 41 -12.04 19.64 19.71
N SER A 42 -13.18 19.10 20.14
CA SER A 42 -13.26 17.74 20.68
C SER A 42 -12.88 16.68 19.63
N TRP A 43 -13.46 16.78 18.43
CA TRP A 43 -13.16 15.90 17.31
C TRP A 43 -11.70 15.97 16.86
N ARG A 44 -11.16 17.19 16.72
CA ARG A 44 -9.74 17.37 16.37
C ARG A 44 -8.82 16.79 17.44
N ARG A 45 -9.18 16.95 18.72
CA ARG A 45 -8.41 16.42 19.84
C ARG A 45 -8.40 14.89 19.82
N ALA A 46 -9.57 14.27 19.69
CA ALA A 46 -9.67 12.81 19.58
C ALA A 46 -8.88 12.28 18.36
N ALA A 47 -8.98 12.94 17.20
CA ALA A 47 -8.23 12.54 16.01
C ALA A 47 -6.70 12.61 16.19
N ARG A 48 -6.18 13.48 17.06
CA ARG A 48 -4.73 13.68 17.24
C ARG A 48 -4.13 13.00 18.46
N GLU A 49 -4.88 12.92 19.54
CA GLU A 49 -4.39 12.38 20.82
C GLU A 49 -4.57 10.87 20.92
N GLU A 50 -5.35 10.24 20.03
CA GLU A 50 -5.61 8.79 20.05
C GLU A 50 -4.75 8.06 19.00
N PRO A 51 -3.65 7.38 19.39
CA PRO A 51 -2.75 6.73 18.44
C PRO A 51 -3.37 5.54 17.70
N GLU A 52 -4.44 4.96 18.26
CA GLU A 52 -5.12 3.81 17.67
C GLU A 52 -5.76 4.11 16.30
N LEU A 53 -6.14 5.37 16.06
CA LEU A 53 -6.64 5.85 14.77
C LEU A 53 -5.56 5.84 13.68
N TRP A 54 -4.29 5.80 14.08
CA TRP A 54 -3.12 5.91 13.21
C TRP A 54 -2.35 4.59 13.08
N ARG A 55 -2.94 3.47 13.53
CA ARG A 55 -2.37 2.14 13.28
C ARG A 55 -2.38 1.76 11.80
N ARG A 56 -3.30 2.34 11.03
CA ARG A 56 -3.40 2.19 9.58
C ARG A 56 -3.23 3.55 8.91
N ILE A 57 -2.17 3.68 8.13
CA ILE A 57 -1.85 4.88 7.36
C ILE A 57 -1.99 4.50 5.88
N ASP A 58 -3.07 4.97 5.26
CA ASP A 58 -3.35 4.72 3.85
C ASP A 58 -3.27 6.03 3.07
N MET A 59 -2.26 6.11 2.20
CA MET A 59 -1.93 7.24 1.35
C MET A 59 -2.07 6.88 -0.14
N ARG A 60 -2.78 5.78 -0.45
CA ARG A 60 -3.05 5.35 -1.83
C ARG A 60 -4.13 6.17 -2.51
N ASP A 61 -5.03 6.78 -1.71
CA ASP A 61 -6.17 7.53 -2.19
C ASP A 61 -5.86 9.03 -2.23
N PRO A 62 -5.63 9.62 -3.41
CA PRO A 62 -5.56 11.04 -3.59
C PRO A 62 -6.94 11.68 -3.71
N SER A 63 -8.01 11.13 -3.11
CA SER A 63 -9.15 11.94 -2.69
C SER A 63 -8.75 12.98 -1.62
N VAL A 64 -7.46 13.36 -1.52
CA VAL A 64 -7.11 14.76 -1.30
C VAL A 64 -7.98 15.55 -2.26
N PRO A 65 -8.91 16.37 -1.76
CA PRO A 65 -9.54 17.35 -2.61
C PRO A 65 -8.41 18.07 -3.36
N TYR A 66 -8.59 18.35 -4.65
CA TYR A 66 -7.71 19.24 -5.45
C TYR A 66 -7.38 20.58 -4.73
N PHE A 67 -8.06 20.85 -3.62
CA PHE A 67 -7.86 21.87 -2.61
C PHE A 67 -6.80 21.49 -1.56
N SER A 68 -5.52 21.56 -1.93
CA SER A 68 -4.53 22.39 -1.21
C SER A 68 -3.13 22.08 -1.74
N PRO A 69 -2.65 22.76 -2.80
CA PRO A 69 -1.27 22.67 -3.28
C PRO A 69 -0.20 23.14 -2.27
N ARG A 70 -0.53 23.24 -0.97
CA ARG A 70 0.35 23.73 0.10
C ARG A 70 0.83 22.65 1.06
N VAL A 71 0.32 21.42 0.99
CA VAL A 71 0.75 20.34 1.89
C VAL A 71 1.24 19.16 1.07
N SER A 72 2.54 18.89 1.13
CA SER A 72 3.15 17.76 0.43
C SER A 72 2.76 16.43 1.07
N LEU A 73 2.81 15.35 0.30
CA LEU A 73 2.58 13.99 0.81
C LEU A 73 3.54 13.65 1.95
N GLY A 74 4.81 14.05 1.82
CA GLY A 74 5.82 13.83 2.86
C GLY A 74 5.44 14.44 4.21
N ILE A 75 4.88 15.66 4.22
CA ILE A 75 4.39 16.28 5.45
C ILE A 75 3.23 15.48 6.06
N MET A 76 2.28 15.03 5.24
CA MET A 76 1.15 14.23 5.71
C MET A 76 1.60 12.89 6.31
N VAL A 77 2.52 12.19 5.65
CA VAL A 77 3.06 10.92 6.13
C VAL A 77 3.83 11.10 7.43
N ARG A 78 4.73 12.08 7.51
CA ARG A 78 5.49 12.37 8.74
C ARG A 78 4.56 12.69 9.90
N GLN A 79 3.52 13.50 9.66
CA GLN A 79 2.53 13.83 10.69
C GLN A 79 1.74 12.60 11.13
N ALA A 80 1.24 11.78 10.20
CA ALA A 80 0.51 10.55 10.52
C ALA A 80 1.38 9.58 11.35
N LEU A 81 2.65 9.42 10.98
CA LEU A 81 3.60 8.58 11.70
C LEU A 81 3.90 9.12 13.11
N ARG A 82 3.98 10.44 13.29
CA ARG A 82 4.09 11.04 14.63
C ARG A 82 2.85 10.75 15.48
N LEU A 83 1.66 10.94 14.93
CA LEU A 83 0.40 10.68 15.64
C LEU A 83 0.21 9.19 15.97
N SER A 84 0.77 8.29 15.18
CA SER A 84 0.80 6.85 15.49
C SER A 84 1.56 6.49 16.76
N ALA A 85 2.43 7.37 17.25
CA ALA A 85 3.26 7.13 18.44
C ALA A 85 3.97 5.75 18.40
N GLY A 86 4.37 5.29 17.21
CA GLY A 86 5.06 4.01 16.99
C GLY A 86 4.16 2.78 16.94
N GLN A 87 2.84 2.96 16.88
CA GLN A 87 1.86 1.89 16.75
C GLN A 87 1.42 1.66 15.29
N CYS A 88 2.10 2.25 14.30
CA CYS A 88 1.77 2.04 12.89
C CYS A 88 1.99 0.56 12.52
N GLU A 89 0.90 -0.14 12.20
CA GLU A 89 0.90 -1.55 11.81
C GLU A 89 0.76 -1.72 10.31
N VAL A 90 0.07 -0.80 9.64
CA VAL A 90 -0.18 -0.87 8.20
C VAL A 90 0.18 0.46 7.55
N PHE A 91 1.03 0.41 6.54
CA PHE A 91 1.36 1.55 5.68
C PHE A 91 1.03 1.22 4.23
N SER A 92 0.38 2.14 3.54
CA SER A 92 0.08 2.00 2.12
C SER A 92 0.41 3.29 1.38
N GLY A 93 1.29 3.22 0.38
CA GLY A 93 1.79 4.36 -0.38
C GLY A 93 1.61 4.19 -1.89
N GLY A 94 1.47 5.33 -2.58
CA GLY A 94 1.19 5.42 -4.01
C GLY A 94 2.34 6.02 -4.85
N ALA A 95 1.97 6.63 -5.98
CA ALA A 95 2.89 7.28 -6.92
C ALA A 95 3.61 8.52 -6.38
N GLY A 96 3.12 9.13 -5.30
CA GLY A 96 3.77 10.28 -4.65
C GLY A 96 4.81 9.90 -3.58
N LEU A 97 5.03 8.60 -3.35
CA LEU A 97 5.99 8.12 -2.35
C LEU A 97 7.42 8.22 -2.89
N ASP A 98 8.30 8.86 -2.14
CA ASP A 98 9.72 9.02 -2.44
C ASP A 98 10.61 8.28 -1.42
N ASP A 99 11.92 8.28 -1.72
CA ASP A 99 12.95 7.62 -0.90
C ASP A 99 13.00 8.15 0.53
N ASP A 100 12.85 9.47 0.73
CA ASP A 100 12.94 10.11 2.04
C ASP A 100 11.80 9.70 2.95
N ILE A 101 10.59 9.56 2.40
CA ILE A 101 9.42 9.09 3.16
C ILE A 101 9.63 7.64 3.59
N LEU A 102 10.12 6.78 2.70
CA LEU A 102 10.33 5.36 3.02
C LEU A 102 11.46 5.17 4.04
N LEU A 103 12.56 5.93 3.93
CA LEU A 103 13.62 5.95 4.93
C LEU A 103 13.12 6.48 6.26
N TYR A 104 12.30 7.54 6.27
CA TYR A 104 11.71 8.07 7.50
C TYR A 104 10.82 7.03 8.20
N LEU A 105 10.09 6.20 7.44
CA LEU A 105 9.33 5.07 8.00
C LEU A 105 10.25 4.01 8.62
N ALA A 106 11.45 3.79 8.04
CA ALA A 106 12.39 2.75 8.42
C ALA A 106 13.39 3.13 9.55
N GLU A 107 13.77 4.40 9.65
CA GLU A 107 14.88 4.88 10.49
C GLU A 107 14.44 5.48 11.84
N ARG A 108 13.22 5.17 12.29
CA ARG A 108 12.69 5.70 13.56
C ARG A 108 13.35 5.03 14.76
N GLU A 109 14.48 5.61 15.19
CA GLU A 109 15.29 5.17 16.33
C GLU A 109 14.61 5.40 17.70
N ASP A 110 13.60 6.27 17.77
CA ASP A 110 12.90 6.67 18.99
C ASP A 110 11.80 5.70 19.45
N LEU A 111 11.40 4.76 18.59
CA LEU A 111 10.33 3.80 18.85
C LEU A 111 10.83 2.40 18.45
N SER A 112 11.27 1.63 19.46
CA SER A 112 11.87 0.32 19.28
C SER A 112 11.01 -0.59 18.39
N ALA A 113 11.57 -0.99 17.24
CA ALA A 113 10.98 -1.90 16.25
C ALA A 113 9.62 -1.41 15.70
N THR A 114 9.65 -0.93 14.46
CA THR A 114 8.46 -0.61 13.69
C THR A 114 7.45 -1.75 13.84
N SER A 115 6.30 -1.48 14.45
CA SER A 115 5.18 -2.43 14.60
C SER A 115 4.52 -2.80 13.27
N LEU A 116 5.18 -2.44 12.15
CA LEU A 116 4.69 -2.56 10.80
C LEU A 116 4.58 -4.04 10.45
N LYS A 117 3.34 -4.47 10.25
CA LYS A 117 2.96 -5.81 9.81
C LYS A 117 2.59 -5.82 8.34
N SER A 118 2.08 -4.73 7.79
CA SER A 118 1.67 -4.66 6.39
C SER A 118 2.25 -3.44 5.68
N LEU A 119 2.88 -3.67 4.53
CA LEU A 119 3.44 -2.64 3.67
C LEU A 119 2.91 -2.81 2.25
N HIS A 120 2.24 -1.77 1.75
CA HIS A 120 1.70 -1.76 0.38
C HIS A 120 2.33 -0.62 -0.41
N LEU A 121 3.08 -0.96 -1.45
CA LEU A 121 3.72 -0.02 -2.37
C LEU A 121 3.10 -0.20 -3.74
N ILE A 122 2.39 0.83 -4.20
CA ILE A 122 1.63 0.79 -5.45
C ILE A 122 2.08 1.94 -6.34
N ARG A 123 2.53 1.64 -7.56
CA ARG A 123 3.03 2.63 -8.54
C ARG A 123 4.12 3.54 -7.96
N SER A 124 4.89 3.05 -7.00
CA SER A 124 5.92 3.84 -6.28
C SER A 124 7.21 3.95 -7.11
N TYR A 125 7.12 4.54 -8.30
CA TYR A 125 8.23 4.67 -9.26
C TYR A 125 9.37 5.55 -8.76
N GLY A 126 9.10 6.44 -7.79
CA GLY A 126 10.08 7.31 -7.16
C GLY A 126 11.02 6.59 -6.18
N LEU A 127 10.75 5.32 -5.85
CA LEU A 127 11.57 4.55 -4.91
C LEU A 127 12.77 3.91 -5.59
N SER A 128 13.97 4.25 -5.15
CA SER A 128 15.19 3.58 -5.57
C SER A 128 15.28 2.18 -4.96
N LYS A 129 15.89 1.25 -5.72
CA LYS A 129 16.15 -0.12 -5.28
C LYS A 129 17.00 -0.17 -4.01
N GLU A 130 17.98 0.73 -3.90
CA GLU A 130 18.89 0.79 -2.76
C GLU A 130 18.18 1.26 -1.49
N VAL A 131 17.29 2.24 -1.60
CA VAL A 131 16.51 2.74 -0.47
C VAL A 131 15.47 1.71 -0.04
N PHE A 132 14.76 1.08 -0.97
CA PHE A 132 13.88 -0.03 -0.65
C PHE A 132 14.64 -1.15 0.08
N ALA A 133 15.82 -1.54 -0.41
CA ALA A 133 16.67 -2.53 0.24
C ALA A 133 17.07 -2.14 1.67
N LYS A 134 17.43 -0.87 1.90
CA LYS A 134 17.74 -0.38 3.25
C LYS A 134 16.50 -0.40 4.16
N ALA A 135 15.36 0.04 3.65
CA ALA A 135 14.13 0.14 4.41
C ALA A 135 13.57 -1.24 4.81
N ILE A 136 13.52 -2.19 3.88
CA ILE A 136 12.94 -3.52 4.14
C ILE A 136 13.73 -4.29 5.21
N ASN A 137 15.05 -4.06 5.34
CA ASN A 137 15.86 -4.63 6.43
C ASN A 137 15.43 -4.14 7.83
N LYS A 138 14.65 -3.06 7.92
CA LYS A 138 14.11 -2.52 9.18
C LYS A 138 12.72 -3.05 9.51
N PHE A 139 12.12 -3.88 8.64
CA PHE A 139 10.77 -4.45 8.84
C PHE A 139 10.79 -6.00 8.98
N PRO A 140 11.50 -6.57 9.96
CA PRO A 140 11.58 -8.03 10.12
C PRO A 140 10.28 -8.68 10.60
N LEU A 141 9.32 -7.90 11.08
CA LEU A 141 8.02 -8.37 11.59
C LEU A 141 6.91 -8.33 10.53
N LEU A 142 7.25 -8.00 9.29
CA LEU A 142 6.29 -7.85 8.19
C LEU A 142 5.60 -9.19 7.91
N GLU A 143 4.28 -9.17 7.95
CA GLU A 143 3.38 -10.30 7.64
C GLU A 143 2.74 -10.15 6.26
N GLU A 144 2.62 -8.93 5.74
CA GLU A 144 2.02 -8.63 4.44
C GLU A 144 2.88 -7.64 3.64
N LEU A 145 3.13 -7.98 2.37
CA LEU A 145 3.84 -7.10 1.45
C LEU A 145 3.15 -7.10 0.09
N GLU A 146 2.78 -5.93 -0.38
CA GLU A 146 2.30 -5.70 -1.73
C GLU A 146 3.27 -4.79 -2.49
N LEU A 147 3.71 -5.28 -3.65
CA LEU A 147 4.59 -4.59 -4.59
C LEU A 147 3.89 -4.56 -5.94
N SER A 148 3.16 -3.48 -6.20
CA SER A 148 2.36 -3.32 -7.41
C SER A 148 2.93 -2.24 -8.30
N ALA A 149 3.40 -2.60 -9.51
CA ALA A 149 4.03 -1.67 -10.45
C ALA A 149 5.25 -0.91 -9.87
N CYS A 150 6.11 -1.57 -9.08
CA CYS A 150 7.33 -0.96 -8.52
C CYS A 150 8.62 -1.29 -9.31
N TYR A 151 8.55 -2.15 -10.33
CA TYR A 151 9.69 -2.55 -11.19
C TYR A 151 10.93 -3.10 -10.45
N TYR A 152 10.72 -3.91 -9.41
CA TYR A 152 11.81 -4.61 -8.70
C TYR A 152 12.25 -5.88 -9.41
N ASP A 153 13.54 -6.19 -9.33
CA ASP A 153 14.14 -7.41 -9.90
C ASP A 153 14.12 -8.58 -8.91
N ALA A 154 14.50 -9.75 -9.39
CA ALA A 154 14.58 -10.95 -8.57
C ALA A 154 15.53 -10.80 -7.37
N ASP A 155 16.62 -10.03 -7.50
CA ASP A 155 17.58 -9.82 -6.40
C ASP A 155 16.91 -9.12 -5.19
N LEU A 156 16.02 -8.17 -5.45
CA LEU A 156 15.23 -7.55 -4.38
C LEU A 156 14.18 -8.49 -3.78
N ILE A 157 13.56 -9.36 -4.57
CA ILE A 157 12.61 -10.34 -4.03
C ILE A 157 13.33 -11.40 -3.19
N GLU A 158 14.53 -11.82 -3.60
CA GLU A 158 15.43 -12.67 -2.81
C GLU A 158 15.81 -11.98 -1.49
N LEU A 159 16.07 -10.67 -1.51
CA LEU A 159 16.30 -9.89 -0.30
C LEU A 159 15.08 -9.90 0.63
N VAL A 160 13.88 -9.61 0.10
CA VAL A 160 12.62 -9.62 0.86
C VAL A 160 12.43 -10.97 1.54
N ALA A 161 12.55 -12.07 0.78
CA ALA A 161 12.37 -13.42 1.31
C ALA A 161 13.32 -13.74 2.47
N ARG A 162 14.54 -13.20 2.42
CA ARG A 162 15.56 -13.37 3.46
C ARG A 162 15.31 -12.52 4.71
N VAL A 163 14.83 -11.29 4.56
CA VAL A 163 14.73 -10.31 5.66
C VAL A 163 13.35 -10.27 6.33
N CYS A 164 12.31 -10.75 5.65
CA CYS A 164 10.94 -10.83 6.14
C CYS A 164 10.51 -12.30 6.31
N PRO A 165 11.05 -13.05 7.29
CA PRO A 165 10.78 -14.48 7.43
C PRO A 165 9.33 -14.81 7.86
N ARG A 166 8.57 -13.81 8.32
CA ARG A 166 7.19 -13.96 8.82
C ARG A 166 6.13 -13.59 7.78
N LEU A 167 6.54 -13.44 6.52
CA LEU A 167 5.65 -13.00 5.45
C LEU A 167 4.61 -14.10 5.16
N LYS A 168 3.34 -13.76 5.35
CA LYS A 168 2.17 -14.61 5.14
C LYS A 168 1.43 -14.27 3.86
N HIS A 169 1.41 -12.99 3.48
CA HIS A 169 0.67 -12.52 2.33
C HIS A 169 1.62 -11.73 1.42
N PHE A 170 1.80 -12.22 0.19
CA PHE A 170 2.68 -11.57 -0.78
C PHE A 170 1.96 -11.32 -2.09
N THR A 171 1.94 -10.05 -2.51
CA THR A 171 1.39 -9.61 -3.78
C THR A 171 2.51 -8.96 -4.59
N TYR A 172 2.75 -9.48 -5.79
CA TYR A 172 3.70 -8.92 -6.73
C TYR A 172 3.03 -8.77 -8.09
N VAL A 173 2.85 -7.52 -8.51
CA VAL A 173 2.21 -7.18 -9.79
C VAL A 173 3.25 -6.52 -10.69
N ASP A 174 3.68 -7.26 -11.72
CA ASP A 174 4.49 -6.70 -12.79
C ASP A 174 3.59 -6.27 -13.96
N THR A 175 3.42 -4.95 -14.09
CA THR A 175 2.61 -4.35 -15.15
C THR A 175 3.32 -4.31 -16.50
N ARG A 176 4.61 -4.67 -16.59
CA ARG A 176 5.34 -4.76 -17.87
C ARG A 176 4.92 -5.94 -18.72
N CYS A 177 3.91 -6.70 -18.29
CA CYS A 177 3.31 -7.88 -18.91
C CYS A 177 4.27 -8.56 -19.89
N HIS A 178 5.06 -9.50 -19.38
CA HIS A 178 6.06 -10.19 -20.19
C HIS A 178 5.46 -11.20 -21.19
N CYS A 179 4.22 -11.02 -21.63
CA CYS A 179 3.46 -11.88 -22.53
C CYS A 179 4.13 -12.12 -23.90
N HIS A 180 5.23 -11.43 -24.20
CA HIS A 180 6.00 -11.57 -25.44
C HIS A 180 7.42 -12.08 -25.21
N TYR A 181 7.81 -12.41 -23.98
CA TYR A 181 9.09 -13.02 -23.67
C TYR A 181 8.94 -14.55 -23.65
N PRO A 182 9.47 -15.27 -24.67
CA PRO A 182 9.30 -16.72 -24.78
C PRO A 182 10.11 -17.50 -23.73
N THR A 183 10.98 -16.84 -22.97
CA THR A 183 11.87 -17.48 -22.01
C THR A 183 11.30 -17.38 -20.61
N SER A 184 10.92 -18.53 -20.04
CA SER A 184 10.53 -18.61 -18.63
C SER A 184 11.69 -18.27 -17.69
N ASN A 185 11.42 -17.54 -16.63
CA ASN A 185 12.41 -17.21 -15.59
C ASN A 185 11.86 -17.53 -14.20
N ASP A 186 12.37 -18.61 -13.60
CA ASP A 186 11.90 -19.07 -12.28
C ASP A 186 12.61 -18.36 -11.11
N ARG A 187 13.47 -17.35 -11.33
CA ARG A 187 14.23 -16.72 -10.24
C ARG A 187 13.35 -16.13 -9.15
N VAL A 188 12.31 -15.37 -9.54
CA VAL A 188 11.34 -14.80 -8.60
C VAL A 188 10.60 -15.91 -7.86
N ALA A 189 10.17 -16.95 -8.57
CA ALA A 189 9.49 -18.09 -7.96
C ALA A 189 10.38 -18.83 -6.95
N PHE A 190 11.67 -19.03 -7.24
CA PHE A 190 12.61 -19.64 -6.30
C PHE A 190 12.88 -18.76 -5.08
N ALA A 191 12.89 -17.44 -5.24
CA ALA A 191 12.96 -16.51 -4.11
C ALA A 191 11.72 -16.66 -3.20
N ILE A 192 10.53 -16.65 -3.80
CA ILE A 192 9.26 -16.81 -3.07
C ILE A 192 9.17 -18.18 -2.38
N ALA A 193 9.68 -19.24 -3.01
CA ALA A 193 9.73 -20.56 -2.41
C ALA A 193 10.54 -20.62 -1.10
N THR A 194 11.37 -19.62 -0.78
CA THR A 194 12.05 -19.52 0.52
C THR A 194 11.21 -18.88 1.62
N MET A 195 10.03 -18.33 1.27
CA MET A 195 9.06 -17.75 2.20
C MET A 195 8.15 -18.85 2.78
N HIS A 196 8.64 -19.60 3.75
CA HIS A 196 7.97 -20.82 4.24
C HIS A 196 6.66 -20.57 5.03
N GLU A 197 6.45 -19.36 5.55
CA GLU A 197 5.23 -18.98 6.28
C GLU A 197 4.13 -18.43 5.36
N LEU A 198 4.27 -18.53 4.03
CA LEU A 198 3.35 -17.94 3.08
C LEU A 198 1.99 -18.69 3.04
N HIS A 199 0.91 -17.92 3.20
CA HIS A 199 -0.49 -18.37 3.15
C HIS A 199 -1.21 -17.86 1.90
N SER A 200 -0.85 -16.67 1.40
CA SER A 200 -1.46 -16.09 0.20
C SER A 200 -0.40 -15.56 -0.75
N LEU A 201 -0.54 -15.92 -2.02
CA LEU A 201 0.31 -15.44 -3.10
C LEU A 201 -0.52 -14.92 -4.27
N HIS A 202 -0.27 -13.67 -4.65
CA HIS A 202 -0.77 -13.08 -5.90
C HIS A 202 0.40 -12.66 -6.79
N LEU A 203 0.59 -13.32 -7.93
CA LEU A 203 1.62 -13.02 -8.93
C LEU A 203 0.99 -12.67 -10.27
N PHE A 204 1.00 -11.38 -10.61
CA PHE A 204 0.46 -10.93 -11.89
C PHE A 204 1.58 -10.71 -12.92
N GLY A 205 1.43 -11.34 -14.09
CA GLY A 205 2.27 -11.06 -15.26
C GLY A 205 3.70 -11.61 -15.19
N ASP A 206 3.99 -12.51 -14.24
CA ASP A 206 5.31 -13.13 -14.09
C ASP A 206 5.56 -14.20 -15.18
N THR A 207 6.84 -14.53 -15.42
CA THR A 207 7.26 -15.47 -16.48
C THR A 207 7.58 -16.87 -15.95
N LEU A 208 7.27 -17.18 -14.69
CA LEU A 208 7.56 -18.47 -14.08
C LEU A 208 6.98 -19.64 -14.87
N SER A 209 7.70 -20.76 -14.83
CA SER A 209 7.26 -22.03 -15.40
C SER A 209 6.57 -22.90 -14.33
N ASN A 210 6.02 -24.05 -14.77
CA ASN A 210 5.55 -25.10 -13.86
C ASN A 210 6.62 -25.52 -12.83
N LYS A 211 7.92 -25.43 -13.16
CA LYS A 211 9.00 -25.75 -12.21
C LYS A 211 9.07 -24.72 -11.09
N GLY A 212 9.00 -23.43 -11.43
CA GLY A 212 8.94 -22.35 -10.45
C GLY A 212 7.72 -22.49 -9.54
N LEU A 213 6.55 -22.75 -10.12
CA LEU A 213 5.32 -22.89 -9.34
C LEU A 213 5.35 -24.11 -8.43
N ALA A 214 5.81 -25.26 -8.94
CA ALA A 214 5.98 -26.46 -8.12
C ALA A 214 6.92 -26.22 -6.94
N ALA A 215 8.01 -25.48 -7.14
CA ALA A 215 8.94 -25.14 -6.07
C ALA A 215 8.27 -24.28 -4.97
N ILE A 216 7.40 -23.33 -5.32
CA ILE A 216 6.63 -22.56 -4.34
C ILE A 216 5.71 -23.49 -3.54
N LEU A 217 4.91 -24.31 -4.24
CA LEU A 217 3.96 -25.22 -3.61
C LEU A 217 4.65 -26.25 -2.70
N ASP A 218 5.86 -26.69 -3.06
CA ASP A 218 6.63 -27.64 -2.26
C ASP A 218 7.23 -27.06 -0.99
N ASN A 219 7.48 -25.74 -0.97
CA ASN A 219 8.16 -25.08 0.15
C ASN A 219 7.26 -24.15 0.98
N CYS A 220 6.02 -23.91 0.55
CA CYS A 220 5.03 -23.11 1.26
C CYS A 220 3.85 -23.99 1.73
N PRO A 221 4.00 -24.76 2.83
CA PRO A 221 3.01 -25.76 3.26
C PRO A 221 1.70 -25.16 3.80
N TYR A 222 1.69 -23.86 4.12
CA TYR A 222 0.52 -23.15 4.66
C TYR A 222 -0.27 -22.40 3.57
N MET A 223 0.04 -22.61 2.29
CA MET A 223 -0.62 -21.92 1.20
C MET A 223 -2.12 -22.22 1.17
N GLU A 224 -2.94 -21.17 1.30
CA GLU A 224 -4.40 -21.22 1.26
C GLU A 224 -4.96 -20.52 0.01
N TYR A 225 -4.27 -19.50 -0.49
CA TYR A 225 -4.66 -18.70 -1.65
C TYR A 225 -3.51 -18.59 -2.66
N LEU A 226 -3.79 -18.91 -3.92
CA LEU A 226 -2.85 -18.75 -5.03
C LEU A 226 -3.57 -18.12 -6.22
N ASN A 227 -3.06 -17.00 -6.71
CA ASN A 227 -3.53 -16.38 -7.93
C ASN A 227 -2.33 -15.97 -8.79
N VAL A 228 -2.28 -16.47 -10.01
CA VAL A 228 -1.16 -16.30 -10.97
C VAL A 228 -1.63 -15.73 -12.32
N PRO A 229 -2.36 -14.59 -12.34
CA PRO A 229 -2.98 -14.10 -13.56
C PRO A 229 -1.93 -13.68 -14.58
N TYR A 230 -2.22 -13.93 -15.86
CA TYR A 230 -1.35 -13.62 -17.00
C TYR A 230 0.05 -14.26 -16.95
N CYS A 231 0.25 -15.31 -16.15
CA CYS A 231 1.46 -16.14 -16.15
C CYS A 231 1.41 -17.22 -17.24
N GLN A 232 1.71 -16.84 -18.49
CA GLN A 232 1.48 -17.66 -19.69
C GLN A 232 2.30 -18.96 -19.78
N ASN A 233 3.41 -19.04 -19.02
CA ASN A 233 4.30 -20.20 -19.02
C ASN A 233 3.83 -21.33 -18.08
N ILE A 234 2.74 -21.11 -17.35
CA ILE A 234 2.10 -22.11 -16.50
C ILE A 234 1.10 -22.91 -17.34
N LYS A 235 1.21 -24.24 -17.27
CA LYS A 235 0.29 -25.17 -17.92
C LYS A 235 -0.28 -26.12 -16.88
N MET A 236 -1.59 -26.04 -16.66
CA MET A 236 -2.33 -26.90 -15.71
C MET A 236 -2.72 -28.27 -16.32
N ASP A 237 -1.96 -28.75 -17.31
CA ASP A 237 -2.09 -30.09 -17.88
C ASP A 237 -1.25 -31.14 -17.12
N ASP A 238 -0.31 -30.70 -16.29
CA ASP A 238 0.49 -31.55 -15.42
C ASP A 238 -0.32 -32.01 -14.20
N VAL A 239 -0.62 -33.31 -14.15
CA VAL A 239 -1.36 -33.95 -13.05
C VAL A 239 -0.70 -33.67 -11.69
N ASN A 240 0.63 -33.67 -11.60
CA ASN A 240 1.31 -33.43 -10.33
C ASN A 240 1.10 -32.00 -9.82
N LEU A 241 1.02 -31.03 -10.75
CA LEU A 241 0.81 -29.63 -10.39
C LEU A 241 -0.64 -29.42 -9.96
N VAL A 242 -1.59 -30.02 -10.67
CA VAL A 242 -3.02 -30.00 -10.30
C VAL A 242 -3.23 -30.63 -8.91
N GLU A 243 -2.58 -31.74 -8.61
CA GLU A 243 -2.62 -32.36 -7.29
C GLU A 243 -2.05 -31.46 -6.19
N LYS A 244 -0.94 -30.74 -6.44
CA LYS A 244 -0.37 -29.78 -5.48
C LYS A 244 -1.27 -28.57 -5.25
N CYS A 245 -2.04 -28.16 -6.25
CA CYS A 245 -3.03 -27.10 -6.11
C CYS A 245 -4.35 -27.58 -5.47
N ALA A 246 -4.52 -28.89 -5.25
CA ALA A 246 -5.74 -29.43 -4.69
C ALA A 246 -5.94 -28.96 -3.25
N GLY A 247 -6.98 -28.16 -3.01
CA GLY A 247 -7.29 -27.58 -1.71
C GLY A 247 -6.80 -26.15 -1.51
N ILE A 248 -6.10 -25.58 -2.48
CA ILE A 248 -5.74 -24.16 -2.51
C ILE A 248 -6.84 -23.40 -3.24
N TYR A 249 -7.31 -22.30 -2.66
CA TYR A 249 -8.25 -21.41 -3.34
C TYR A 249 -7.53 -20.65 -4.46
N MET A 250 -8.09 -20.70 -5.66
CA MET A 250 -7.63 -19.97 -6.84
C MET A 250 -8.83 -19.25 -7.44
N ASP A 251 -8.68 -17.99 -7.84
CA ASP A 251 -9.76 -17.26 -8.50
C ASP A 251 -10.08 -17.89 -9.87
N ASP A 252 -11.38 -18.03 -10.17
CA ASP A 252 -11.84 -18.59 -11.44
C ASP A 252 -11.41 -17.69 -12.62
N TYR A 253 -10.54 -18.22 -13.48
CA TYR A 253 -9.97 -17.52 -14.64
C TYR A 253 -10.94 -17.25 -15.80
N ASP A 254 -12.25 -17.39 -15.58
CA ASP A 254 -13.24 -17.37 -16.67
C ASP A 254 -13.64 -15.94 -17.14
N TYR A 255 -13.22 -14.88 -16.44
CA TYR A 255 -13.65 -13.51 -16.77
C TYR A 255 -12.67 -12.66 -17.59
N PHE A 256 -11.39 -13.03 -17.68
CA PHE A 256 -10.40 -12.24 -18.45
C PHE A 256 -10.03 -12.84 -19.82
N LEU A 257 -10.47 -14.06 -20.13
CA LEU A 257 -10.30 -14.67 -21.46
C LEU A 257 -11.18 -14.02 -22.56
N PHE A 258 -12.15 -13.17 -22.19
CA PHE A 258 -12.96 -12.40 -23.14
C PHE A 258 -12.38 -11.03 -23.52
N LEU A 259 -11.37 -10.54 -22.79
CA LEU A 259 -10.50 -9.48 -23.29
C LEU A 259 -9.29 -10.14 -23.93
N ARG A 260 -9.53 -10.90 -24.99
CA ARG A 260 -8.51 -11.14 -26.03
C ARG A 260 -8.54 -9.85 -26.84
N PRO A 261 -7.66 -8.85 -26.60
CA PRO A 261 -7.74 -7.67 -27.42
C PRO A 261 -7.25 -8.15 -28.78
N SER A 262 -8.08 -7.95 -29.80
CA SER A 262 -7.66 -8.10 -31.18
C SER A 262 -6.63 -7.02 -31.45
N PHE A 263 -5.40 -7.24 -31.02
CA PHE A 263 -4.28 -6.35 -31.31
C PHE A 263 -3.82 -6.63 -32.74
N SER A 264 -3.97 -5.63 -33.60
CA SER A 264 -3.13 -5.49 -34.77
C SER A 264 -1.68 -5.31 -34.32
N ASP A 265 -0.75 -5.92 -35.06
CA ASP A 265 0.69 -6.04 -34.76
C ASP A 265 1.48 -4.72 -34.63
N ASP A 266 0.85 -3.56 -34.46
CA ASP A 266 1.49 -2.24 -34.59
C ASP A 266 1.33 -1.26 -33.40
N ASP A 267 0.67 -1.63 -32.29
CA ASP A 267 0.51 -0.70 -31.15
C ASP A 267 1.23 -1.20 -29.87
N ASP A 268 2.32 -0.51 -29.51
CA ASP A 268 3.09 -0.62 -28.25
C ASP A 268 2.31 -0.12 -27.01
N ASP A 269 0.98 -0.24 -27.00
CA ASP A 269 0.12 0.38 -25.99
C ASP A 269 -0.61 -0.66 -25.12
N PHE A 270 0.15 -1.30 -24.23
CA PHE A 270 -0.37 -2.15 -23.17
C PHE A 270 -1.05 -1.35 -22.03
N SER A 271 -1.19 -0.03 -22.17
CA SER A 271 -1.83 0.86 -21.19
C SER A 271 -3.33 0.58 -21.02
N PHE A 272 -3.98 -0.04 -22.02
CA PHE A 272 -5.44 -0.11 -22.06
C PHE A 272 -6.07 -1.09 -21.07
N ILE A 273 -5.34 -2.10 -20.58
CA ILE A 273 -5.91 -3.11 -19.66
C ILE A 273 -6.00 -2.60 -18.20
N LEU A 274 -5.27 -1.53 -17.86
CA LEU A 274 -5.30 -0.91 -16.53
C LEU A 274 -5.88 0.53 -16.51
N HIS A 275 -6.34 1.04 -17.66
CA HIS A 275 -6.94 2.38 -17.80
C HIS A 275 -8.45 2.46 -17.52
N SER A 276 -9.01 1.58 -16.68
CA SER A 276 -10.08 2.03 -15.78
C SER A 276 -9.41 2.36 -14.45
N ASP A 277 -8.77 3.52 -14.30
CA ASP A 277 -9.47 4.78 -14.30
C ASP A 277 -8.68 5.93 -14.96
N PHE A 278 -9.46 6.72 -15.69
CA PHE A 278 -9.31 8.08 -16.21
C PHE A 278 -8.46 9.08 -15.39
N TRP A 279 -7.19 8.86 -15.04
CA TRP A 279 -6.31 9.96 -14.56
C TRP A 279 -4.83 9.67 -14.82
N ASP A 280 -4.42 9.70 -16.09
CA ASP A 280 -3.04 10.01 -16.45
C ASP A 280 -3.02 11.44 -16.99
N ASP A 281 -2.90 12.41 -16.08
CA ASP A 281 -2.38 13.72 -16.44
C ASP A 281 -1.78 14.42 -15.20
N TYR A 282 -0.46 14.61 -15.27
CA TYR A 282 0.38 15.51 -14.45
C TYR A 282 0.50 15.26 -12.93
N VAL A 283 1.74 15.07 -12.43
CA VAL A 283 2.69 16.13 -12.01
C VAL A 283 3.95 15.45 -11.46
N PHE A 284 5.08 15.63 -12.16
CA PHE A 284 6.40 15.62 -11.51
C PHE A 284 6.50 16.92 -10.70
N ASN A 285 6.69 16.83 -9.39
CA ASN A 285 7.35 17.91 -8.68
C ASN A 285 8.53 17.32 -7.91
N SER A 286 9.70 17.76 -8.33
CA SER A 286 11.01 17.37 -7.86
C SER A 286 11.14 17.60 -6.35
N GLY A 287 11.89 16.70 -5.71
CA GLY A 287 12.35 16.85 -4.33
C GLY A 287 13.06 18.19 -4.14
N ASP A 288 12.47 19.01 -3.29
CA ASP A 288 13.18 20.07 -2.58
C ASP A 288 13.33 19.59 -1.13
N ASP A 289 14.58 19.58 -0.65
CA ASP A 289 14.93 19.33 0.75
C ASP A 289 14.17 20.34 1.63
N VAL A 290 13.11 19.89 2.30
CA VAL A 290 12.31 20.74 3.20
C VAL A 290 13.06 20.87 4.53
N ASP A 291 13.62 22.05 4.81
CA ASP A 291 14.27 22.38 6.08
C ASP A 291 13.31 22.18 7.27
N ASP A 292 13.83 21.74 8.43
CA ASP A 292 13.07 21.52 9.68
C ASP A 292 12.25 22.75 10.14
N LEU A 293 12.64 23.96 9.72
CA LEU A 293 11.91 25.20 9.97
C LEU A 293 10.67 25.37 9.08
N GLU A 294 10.70 24.88 7.85
CA GLU A 294 9.52 24.85 6.96
C GLU A 294 8.53 23.75 7.39
N LEU A 295 9.03 22.68 8.02
CA LEU A 295 8.21 21.64 8.64
C LEU A 295 7.37 22.20 9.82
N GLU A 296 7.96 22.97 10.74
CA GLU A 296 7.18 23.64 11.80
C GLU A 296 6.13 24.61 11.24
N GLU A 297 6.42 25.28 10.12
CA GLU A 297 5.49 26.22 9.49
C GLU A 297 4.35 25.50 8.76
N ALA A 298 4.63 24.40 8.07
CA ALA A 298 3.61 23.52 7.50
C ALA A 298 2.78 22.81 8.58
N GLU A 299 3.39 22.45 9.70
CA GLU A 299 2.68 21.95 10.89
C GLU A 299 1.74 23.01 11.46
N ARG A 300 2.14 24.29 11.49
CA ARG A 300 1.22 25.39 11.87
C ARG A 300 0.06 25.58 10.88
N VAL A 301 0.27 25.28 9.60
CA VAL A 301 -0.80 25.25 8.58
C VAL A 301 -1.82 24.18 8.91
N LEU A 302 -1.37 22.99 9.35
CA LEU A 302 -2.23 21.92 9.85
C LEU A 302 -2.85 22.24 11.22
N ASP A 303 -2.18 23.04 12.05
CA ASP A 303 -2.53 23.19 13.46
C ASP A 303 -3.54 24.30 13.78
N ASN A 304 -3.54 25.47 13.11
CA ASN A 304 -4.14 26.63 13.82
C ASN A 304 -5.14 27.55 13.10
N LYS A 305 -5.01 27.89 11.81
CA LYS A 305 -5.88 28.94 11.22
C LYS A 305 -6.27 28.79 9.76
N SER A 306 -5.57 27.95 8.99
CA SER A 306 -5.74 27.90 7.54
C SER A 306 -6.98 27.11 7.11
N MET A 307 -7.32 25.99 7.77
CA MET A 307 -8.49 25.18 7.42
C MET A 307 -9.84 25.93 7.51
N ARG A 308 -9.96 26.91 8.42
CA ARG A 308 -11.19 27.72 8.57
C ARG A 308 -11.46 28.66 7.39
N ARG A 309 -10.46 28.99 6.57
CA ARG A 309 -10.63 29.83 5.38
C ARG A 309 -11.11 29.06 4.15
N TYR A 310 -11.07 27.73 4.19
CA TYR A 310 -11.42 26.88 3.04
C TYR A 310 -12.80 26.21 3.16
N LEU A 311 -13.43 26.28 4.33
CA LEU A 311 -14.79 25.77 4.59
C LEU A 311 -15.85 26.90 4.71
N SER A 312 -15.50 28.12 4.31
CA SER A 312 -16.39 29.30 4.24
C SER A 312 -16.44 29.83 2.82
#